data_AF-A0A7S4VW26-F1
#
_entry.id   AF-A0A7S4VW26-F1
#
_cell.length_a   1.000
_cell.length_b   1.000
_cell.length_c   1.000
_cell.angle_alpha   90.00
_cell.angle_beta   90.00
_cell.angle_gamma   90.00
#
_symmetry.space_group_name_H-M   'P 1'
#
loop_
_entity.id
_entity.type
_entity.pdbx_description
1 polymer ?
#
loop_
_entity_poly.entity_id
_entity_poly.type
_entity_poly.pdbx_seq_one_letter_code
_entity_poly.pdbx_strand_id
1 'polypeptide(L)'
;ESDSLFFANERLLDRQGGQLSDREKLLARGHNRLCSLPLLTYALIQCDALRPGKGTFRPTIDARCAASSNLSAMPPASLARGIAPRIEVWLSGDDCREPVVDSVNMNMEALRQVIMEYQPVRDEQSSPDASDISFPVLFVDSPRLVMVFDCRYLDNSQSLVPIREKIKISDTLLSLVEIAAQSYRVPAPIYYFLGGSSNANFNEVTPISLLHDILLEDSGTSDGVSDYHAWTAKIAEEVLEEIDAESKDSSR
;
A
#
# COMPACT_ATOMS: atom_id res chain seq x y z
N GLU A 1 44.36 12.62 4.38
CA GLU A 1 44.45 12.41 5.84
C GLU A 1 43.56 13.47 6.46
N SER A 2 42.44 13.19 7.10
CA SER A 2 42.01 12.02 7.86
C SER A 2 40.47 11.99 7.92
N ASP A 3 39.84 10.96 7.38
CA ASP A 3 38.45 10.60 7.67
C ASP A 3 38.42 9.07 7.83
N SER A 4 38.73 8.60 9.02
CA SER A 4 38.62 7.18 9.34
C SER A 4 38.30 7.03 10.82
N LEU A 5 37.00 7.09 11.16
CA LEU A 5 36.46 6.48 12.36
C LEU A 5 35.00 6.04 12.12
N PHE A 6 34.80 5.07 11.22
CA PHE A 6 33.59 4.22 11.23
C PHE A 6 33.89 2.98 12.09
N PHE A 7 33.29 2.89 13.28
CA PHE A 7 33.56 1.86 14.28
C PHE A 7 32.32 1.00 14.56
N ALA A 8 32.49 -0.32 14.48
CA ALA A 8 31.61 -1.41 14.93
C ALA A 8 30.19 -1.53 14.31
N ASN A 9 29.60 -0.45 13.81
CA ASN A 9 28.30 -0.38 13.13
C ASN A 9 28.27 -1.08 11.76
N GLU A 10 29.42 -1.32 11.13
CA GLU A 10 29.54 -2.14 9.91
C GLU A 10 29.24 -3.64 10.14
N ARG A 11 29.16 -4.10 11.39
CA ARG A 11 28.82 -5.50 11.74
C ARG A 11 27.33 -5.76 12.00
N LEU A 12 26.50 -4.72 12.17
CA LEU A 12 25.03 -4.88 12.25
C LEU A 12 24.36 -4.84 10.88
N LEU A 13 25.09 -4.38 9.85
CA LEU A 13 24.72 -4.46 8.45
C LEU A 13 25.46 -5.66 7.85
N ASP A 14 24.93 -6.86 8.06
CA ASP A 14 25.43 -8.07 7.40
C ASP A 14 25.39 -7.89 5.88
N ARG A 15 26.50 -7.40 5.33
CA ARG A 15 26.94 -7.42 3.92
C ARG A 15 25.83 -7.45 2.87
N GLN A 16 25.31 -6.25 2.55
CA GLN A 16 24.99 -5.76 1.20
C GLN A 16 24.71 -4.25 1.31
N GLY A 17 25.75 -3.41 1.45
CA GLY A 17 25.53 -1.98 1.74
C GLY A 17 26.71 -1.03 1.47
N GLY A 18 27.77 -1.47 0.79
CA GLY A 18 28.96 -0.65 0.54
C GLY A 18 28.74 0.57 -0.36
N GLN A 19 27.54 0.76 -0.93
CA GLN A 19 27.19 1.88 -1.81
C GLN A 19 25.86 2.54 -1.42
N LEU A 20 25.44 2.45 -0.15
CA LEU A 20 24.28 3.20 0.30
C LEU A 20 24.67 4.66 0.56
N SER A 21 23.82 5.57 0.11
CA SER A 21 23.90 6.99 0.48
C SER A 21 23.72 7.16 2.00
N ASP A 22 24.20 8.26 2.57
CA ASP A 22 24.06 8.50 4.02
C ASP A 22 22.59 8.55 4.44
N ARG A 23 21.71 9.09 3.58
CA ARG A 23 20.25 8.99 3.75
C ARG A 23 19.77 7.54 3.89
N GLU A 24 20.21 6.65 3.02
CA GLU A 24 19.79 5.24 3.06
C GLU A 24 20.33 4.50 4.29
N LYS A 25 21.53 4.86 4.75
CA LYS A 25 22.10 4.34 6.00
C LYS A 25 21.26 4.79 7.20
N LEU A 26 20.92 6.08 7.27
CA LEU A 26 20.08 6.64 8.35
C LEU A 26 18.68 6.02 8.37
N LEU A 27 18.13 5.69 7.21
CA LEU A 27 16.86 4.98 7.07
C LEU A 27 16.98 3.45 7.22
N ALA A 28 18.15 2.95 7.63
CA ALA A 28 18.44 1.54 7.84
C ALA A 28 18.11 0.64 6.63
N ARG A 29 18.20 1.17 5.40
CA ARG A 29 17.82 0.47 4.16
C ARG A 29 18.62 -0.82 3.92
N GLY A 30 19.85 -0.88 4.40
CA GLY A 30 20.70 -2.09 4.34
C GLY A 30 20.46 -3.10 5.47
N HIS A 31 19.53 -2.85 6.39
CA HIS A 31 19.30 -3.68 7.56
C HIS A 31 17.98 -4.47 7.46
N ASN A 32 18.08 -5.79 7.30
CA ASN A 32 16.94 -6.69 7.02
C ASN A 32 15.75 -6.59 7.99
N ARG A 33 15.97 -6.16 9.23
CA ARG A 33 14.90 -6.02 10.25
C ARG A 33 14.42 -4.59 10.48
N LEU A 34 15.23 -3.59 10.11
CA LEU A 34 14.99 -2.19 10.48
C LEU A 34 14.57 -1.35 9.26
N CYS A 35 14.80 -1.85 8.03
CA CYS A 35 14.44 -1.17 6.80
C CYS A 35 12.93 -0.87 6.68
N SER A 36 12.08 -1.62 7.37
CA SER A 36 10.62 -1.38 7.40
C SER A 36 10.17 -0.37 8.46
N LEU A 37 11.03 0.00 9.42
CA LEU A 37 10.65 0.92 10.50
C LEU A 37 10.18 2.29 10.01
N PRO A 38 10.83 2.94 9.01
CA PRO A 38 10.34 4.22 8.50
C PRO A 38 8.91 4.09 7.94
N LEU A 39 8.64 3.04 7.16
CA LEU A 39 7.31 2.79 6.59
C LEU A 39 6.27 2.51 7.67
N LEU A 40 6.60 1.67 8.66
CA LEU A 40 5.70 1.39 9.78
C LEU A 40 5.38 2.65 10.60
N THR A 41 6.39 3.48 10.86
CA THR A 41 6.23 4.75 11.57
C THR A 41 5.35 5.71 10.79
N TYR A 42 5.59 5.80 9.48
CA TYR A 42 4.78 6.61 8.59
C TYR A 42 3.32 6.14 8.54
N ALA A 43 3.09 4.83 8.37
CA ALA A 43 1.77 4.23 8.35
C ALA A 43 1.00 4.46 9.67
N LEU A 44 1.68 4.44 10.81
CA LEU A 44 1.09 4.79 12.10
C LEU A 44 0.66 6.26 12.15
N ILE A 45 1.49 7.19 11.68
CA ILE A 45 1.12 8.61 11.61
C ILE A 45 -0.06 8.83 10.65
N GLN A 46 -0.17 7.99 9.61
CA GLN A 46 -1.21 8.02 8.60
C GLN A 46 -2.46 7.17 8.93
N CYS A 47 -2.54 6.57 10.12
CA CYS A 47 -3.71 5.79 10.51
C CYS A 47 -4.93 6.69 10.80
N ASP A 48 -6.14 6.14 10.74
CA ASP A 48 -7.39 6.91 10.91
C ASP A 48 -7.47 7.70 12.23
N ALA A 49 -6.76 7.26 13.28
CA ALA A 49 -6.71 7.97 14.56
C ALA A 49 -5.87 9.26 14.49
N LEU A 50 -4.74 9.23 13.78
CA LEU A 50 -3.70 10.28 13.82
C LEU A 50 -3.65 11.12 12.54
N ARG A 51 -4.03 10.54 11.39
CA ARG A 51 -3.95 11.17 10.08
C ARG A 51 -4.61 12.54 10.09
N PRO A 52 -3.98 13.60 9.55
CA PRO A 52 -4.60 14.91 9.45
C PRO A 52 -5.83 14.84 8.55
N GLY A 53 -6.94 15.48 8.96
CA GLY A 53 -8.11 15.57 8.09
C GLY A 53 -7.85 16.52 6.93
N LYS A 54 -7.53 16.00 5.74
CA LYS A 54 -7.25 16.78 4.52
C LYS A 54 -7.95 16.14 3.31
N GLY A 55 -8.41 16.98 2.38
CA GLY A 55 -9.09 16.51 1.16
C GLY A 55 -10.39 15.76 1.44
N THR A 56 -10.52 14.57 0.85
CA THR A 56 -11.64 13.62 1.00
C THR A 56 -11.62 12.87 2.33
N PHE A 57 -10.47 12.77 2.97
CA PHE A 57 -10.32 12.08 4.25
C PHE A 57 -10.55 13.05 5.42
N ARG A 58 -11.76 13.02 5.99
CA ARG A 58 -12.16 13.86 7.15
C ARG A 58 -12.91 13.04 8.19
N PRO A 59 -12.22 12.18 8.96
CA PRO A 59 -12.86 11.38 9.99
C PRO A 59 -13.44 12.29 11.08
N THR A 60 -14.63 11.94 11.57
CA THR A 60 -15.25 12.60 12.73
C THR A 60 -14.41 12.34 13.98
N ILE A 61 -14.62 13.16 15.03
CA ILE A 61 -13.96 12.95 16.32
C ILE A 61 -14.31 11.56 16.87
N ASP A 62 -15.56 11.14 16.78
CA ASP A 62 -16.02 9.82 17.22
C ASP A 62 -15.30 8.70 16.45
N ALA A 63 -15.13 8.85 15.12
CA ALA A 63 -14.39 7.88 14.31
C ALA A 63 -12.91 7.79 14.73
N ARG A 64 -12.27 8.92 15.07
CA ARG A 64 -10.89 8.94 15.59
C ARG A 64 -10.77 8.27 16.94
N CYS A 65 -11.69 8.55 17.87
CA CYS A 65 -11.71 7.93 19.20
C CYS A 65 -11.94 6.43 19.09
N ALA A 66 -12.85 5.99 18.22
CA ALA A 66 -13.08 4.59 17.93
C ALA A 66 -11.84 3.92 17.33
N ALA A 67 -11.20 4.55 16.34
CA ALA A 67 -9.96 4.05 15.73
C ALA A 67 -8.83 3.93 16.77
N SER A 68 -8.63 4.94 17.61
CA SER A 68 -7.60 4.93 18.67
C SER A 68 -7.84 3.81 19.69
N SER A 69 -9.10 3.63 20.13
CA SER A 69 -9.48 2.53 21.03
C SER A 69 -9.23 1.17 20.38
N ASN A 70 -9.62 1.01 19.11
CA ASN A 70 -9.42 -0.23 18.36
C ASN A 70 -7.93 -0.57 18.18
N LEU A 71 -7.10 0.41 17.82
CA LEU A 71 -5.65 0.21 17.66
C LEU A 71 -5.00 -0.29 18.95
N SER A 72 -5.44 0.23 20.12
CA SER A 72 -4.89 -0.18 21.42
C SER A 72 -5.26 -1.61 21.84
N ALA A 73 -6.35 -2.14 21.29
CA ALA A 73 -6.89 -3.46 21.64
C ALA A 73 -6.63 -4.54 20.57
N MET A 74 -6.05 -4.17 19.42
CA MET A 74 -5.76 -5.09 18.33
C MET A 74 -4.51 -5.93 18.60
N PRO A 75 -4.55 -7.26 18.34
CA PRO A 75 -3.34 -8.06 18.28
C PRO A 75 -2.35 -7.53 17.23
N PRO A 76 -1.03 -7.73 17.39
CA PRO A 76 -0.03 -7.20 16.47
C PRO A 76 -0.26 -7.56 15.00
N ALA A 77 -0.74 -8.77 14.69
CA ALA A 77 -1.03 -9.19 13.32
C ALA A 77 -2.19 -8.41 12.68
N SER A 78 -3.26 -8.17 13.43
CA SER A 78 -4.40 -7.36 12.97
C SER A 78 -4.04 -5.89 12.88
N LEU A 79 -3.22 -5.39 13.81
CA LEU A 79 -2.70 -4.03 13.77
C LEU A 79 -1.85 -3.80 12.52
N ALA A 80 -0.94 -4.75 12.21
CA ALA A 80 -0.12 -4.70 11.00
C ALA A 80 -0.99 -4.64 9.73
N ARG A 81 -2.04 -5.48 9.64
CA ARG A 81 -3.03 -5.41 8.54
C ARG A 81 -3.84 -4.11 8.52
N GLY A 82 -4.02 -3.45 9.67
CA GLY A 82 -4.72 -2.17 9.78
C GLY A 82 -3.92 -0.96 9.29
N ILE A 83 -2.59 -1.00 9.44
CA ILE A 83 -1.69 0.09 9.02
C ILE A 83 -1.00 -0.20 7.68
N ALA A 84 -0.83 -1.47 7.33
CA ALA A 84 -0.28 -1.93 6.06
C ALA A 84 -1.18 -3.03 5.52
N PRO A 85 -2.28 -2.67 4.83
CA PRO A 85 -3.20 -3.61 4.23
C PRO A 85 -2.48 -4.59 3.30
N ARG A 86 -3.01 -5.81 3.19
CA ARG A 86 -2.57 -6.74 2.15
C ARG A 86 -3.08 -6.20 0.82
N ILE A 87 -2.20 -5.99 -0.14
CA ILE A 87 -2.56 -5.56 -1.49
C ILE A 87 -1.93 -6.57 -2.46
N GLU A 88 -2.77 -7.33 -3.13
CA GLU A 88 -2.37 -8.37 -4.06
C GLU A 88 -2.97 -8.15 -5.43
N VAL A 89 -2.25 -8.54 -6.47
CA VAL A 89 -2.76 -8.58 -7.83
C VAL A 89 -2.94 -10.04 -8.23
N TRP A 90 -4.14 -10.32 -8.70
CA TRP A 90 -4.58 -11.62 -9.22
C TRP A 90 -4.91 -11.47 -10.70
N LEU A 91 -4.92 -12.58 -11.42
CA LEU A 91 -5.48 -12.62 -12.78
C LEU A 91 -6.90 -13.20 -12.71
N SER A 92 -7.80 -12.64 -13.51
CA SER A 92 -9.16 -13.17 -13.68
C SER A 92 -9.14 -14.53 -14.37
N GLY A 93 -10.08 -15.41 -14.02
CA GLY A 93 -10.20 -16.77 -14.54
C GLY A 93 -10.15 -17.82 -13.42
N ASP A 94 -10.43 -19.08 -13.76
CA ASP A 94 -10.56 -20.16 -12.77
C ASP A 94 -9.22 -20.78 -12.37
N ASP A 95 -8.23 -20.72 -13.25
CA ASP A 95 -6.98 -21.46 -13.09
C ASP A 95 -5.98 -20.77 -12.14
N CYS A 96 -6.30 -19.55 -11.67
CA CYS A 96 -5.44 -18.79 -10.78
C CYS A 96 -5.58 -19.24 -9.32
N ARG A 97 -4.58 -19.99 -8.84
CA ARG A 97 -4.48 -20.47 -7.45
C ARG A 97 -3.70 -19.52 -6.53
N GLU A 98 -2.87 -18.67 -7.10
CA GLU A 98 -1.98 -17.78 -6.36
C GLU A 98 -2.00 -16.38 -6.99
N PRO A 99 -1.73 -15.32 -6.20
CA PRO A 99 -1.58 -13.98 -6.75
C PRO A 99 -0.39 -13.92 -7.69
N VAL A 100 -0.48 -13.12 -8.76
CA VAL A 100 0.68 -12.79 -9.59
C VAL A 100 1.64 -11.83 -8.88
N VAL A 101 1.10 -11.01 -7.97
CA VAL A 101 1.88 -10.16 -7.06
C VAL A 101 1.27 -10.24 -5.68
N ASP A 102 2.05 -10.70 -4.71
CA ASP A 102 1.66 -10.95 -3.31
C ASP A 102 1.77 -9.71 -2.41
N SER A 103 2.51 -8.69 -2.84
CA SER A 103 2.65 -7.43 -2.12
C SER A 103 2.94 -6.27 -3.06
N VAL A 104 2.01 -5.32 -3.15
CA VAL A 104 2.19 -4.05 -3.88
C VAL A 104 2.50 -2.92 -2.88
N ASN A 105 3.44 -2.04 -3.22
CA ASN A 105 3.68 -0.83 -2.42
C ASN A 105 2.41 0.03 -2.33
N MET A 106 2.21 0.74 -1.21
CA MET A 106 0.96 1.45 -0.92
C MET A 106 0.92 2.84 -1.58
N ASN A 107 1.35 2.94 -2.83
CA ASN A 107 1.26 4.14 -3.66
C ASN A 107 0.66 3.81 -5.05
N MET A 108 -0.02 4.79 -5.63
CA MET A 108 -0.75 4.65 -6.89
C MET A 108 0.19 4.41 -8.07
N GLU A 109 1.41 4.95 -8.03
CA GLU A 109 2.39 4.77 -9.10
C GLU A 109 2.84 3.30 -9.21
N ALA A 110 3.25 2.69 -8.10
CA ALA A 110 3.63 1.28 -8.05
C ALA A 110 2.47 0.37 -8.44
N LEU A 111 1.26 0.66 -7.94
CA LEU A 111 0.07 -0.09 -8.33
C LEU A 111 -0.18 -0.02 -9.84
N ARG A 112 -0.07 1.16 -10.45
CA ARG A 112 -0.20 1.32 -11.91
C ARG A 112 0.87 0.58 -12.69
N GLN A 113 2.13 0.64 -12.25
CA GLN A 113 3.23 -0.07 -12.89
C GLN A 113 2.97 -1.58 -12.91
N VAL A 114 2.57 -2.14 -11.77
CA VAL A 114 2.20 -3.57 -11.68
C VAL A 114 1.04 -3.88 -12.61
N ILE A 115 -0.03 -3.08 -12.60
CA ILE A 115 -1.19 -3.33 -13.47
C ILE A 115 -0.80 -3.33 -14.95
N MET A 116 0.04 -2.38 -15.39
CA MET A 116 0.50 -2.27 -16.78
C MET A 116 1.32 -3.49 -17.22
N GLU A 117 2.12 -4.09 -16.32
CA GLU A 117 2.91 -5.29 -16.60
C GLU A 117 2.03 -6.51 -16.93
N TYR A 118 0.84 -6.60 -16.32
CA TYR A 118 -0.09 -7.71 -16.47
C TYR A 118 -1.30 -7.39 -17.37
N GLN A 119 -1.28 -6.27 -18.10
CA GLN A 119 -2.32 -5.98 -19.08
C GLN A 119 -2.16 -6.89 -20.31
N PRO A 120 -3.25 -7.50 -20.80
CA PRO A 120 -3.20 -8.31 -22.02
C PRO A 120 -2.88 -7.42 -23.22
N VAL A 121 -1.75 -7.68 -23.88
CA VAL A 121 -1.43 -7.08 -25.18
C VAL A 121 -2.37 -7.68 -26.21
N ARG A 122 -3.35 -6.90 -26.69
CA ARG A 122 -4.22 -7.34 -27.79
C ARG A 122 -3.44 -7.28 -29.10
N ASP A 123 -3.01 -8.44 -29.59
CA ASP A 123 -2.62 -8.59 -30.99
C ASP A 123 -3.86 -8.46 -31.88
N GLU A 124 -3.94 -7.38 -32.66
CA GLU A 124 -5.07 -7.05 -33.56
C GLU A 124 -5.40 -8.14 -34.61
N GLN A 125 -4.58 -9.19 -34.70
CA GLN A 125 -4.70 -10.27 -35.70
C GLN A 125 -5.19 -11.62 -35.13
N SER A 126 -5.34 -11.73 -33.81
CA SER A 126 -5.85 -12.97 -33.19
C SER A 126 -7.32 -12.79 -32.82
N SER A 127 -8.21 -13.55 -33.44
CA SER A 127 -9.60 -13.66 -33.00
C SER A 127 -9.61 -14.29 -31.61
N PRO A 128 -9.96 -13.57 -30.52
CA PRO A 128 -9.97 -14.19 -29.23
C PRO A 128 -11.34 -14.85 -29.07
N ASP A 129 -11.36 -16.15 -28.82
CA ASP A 129 -12.42 -16.66 -27.98
C ASP A 129 -12.34 -15.87 -26.67
N ALA A 130 -13.36 -15.06 -26.38
CA ALA A 130 -13.36 -14.09 -25.28
C ALA A 130 -13.18 -14.73 -23.89
N SER A 131 -13.14 -16.06 -23.80
CA SER A 131 -12.91 -16.83 -22.58
C SER A 131 -11.46 -16.88 -22.12
N ASP A 132 -10.47 -16.59 -22.98
CA ASP A 132 -9.05 -16.79 -22.66
C ASP A 132 -8.30 -15.51 -22.27
N ILE A 133 -8.97 -14.35 -22.27
CA ILE A 133 -8.34 -13.09 -21.87
C ILE A 133 -8.43 -12.94 -20.35
N SER A 134 -7.29 -13.08 -19.68
CA SER A 134 -7.15 -12.77 -18.26
C SER A 134 -6.87 -11.28 -18.05
N PHE A 135 -7.48 -10.70 -17.01
CA PHE A 135 -7.32 -9.31 -16.62
C PHE A 135 -6.81 -9.19 -15.18
N PRO A 136 -6.02 -8.16 -14.85
CA PRO A 136 -5.59 -7.94 -13.48
C PRO A 136 -6.76 -7.54 -12.58
N VAL A 137 -6.84 -8.19 -11.42
CA VAL A 137 -7.82 -7.97 -10.35
C VAL A 137 -7.05 -7.67 -9.07
N LEU A 138 -7.36 -6.54 -8.43
CA LEU A 138 -6.79 -6.16 -7.16
C LEU A 138 -7.59 -6.80 -6.03
N PHE A 139 -6.88 -7.41 -5.08
CA PHE A 139 -7.42 -7.85 -3.81
C PHE A 139 -6.81 -7.01 -2.69
N VAL A 140 -7.67 -6.41 -1.86
CA VAL A 140 -7.25 -5.70 -0.66
C VAL A 140 -7.88 -6.34 0.57
N ASP A 141 -7.05 -6.67 1.55
CA ASP A 141 -7.46 -7.19 2.85
C ASP A 141 -6.97 -6.29 3.99
N SER A 142 -7.93 -5.69 4.68
CA SER A 142 -7.72 -4.84 5.86
C SER A 142 -8.87 -5.03 6.87
N PRO A 143 -8.65 -4.72 8.17
CA PRO A 143 -9.72 -4.70 9.17
C PRO A 143 -10.86 -3.72 8.85
N ARG A 144 -10.61 -2.70 8.02
CA ARG A 144 -11.59 -1.68 7.65
C ARG A 144 -12.46 -2.12 6.48
N LEU A 145 -11.92 -2.90 5.56
CA LEU A 145 -12.63 -3.44 4.40
C LEU A 145 -11.85 -4.57 3.73
N VAL A 146 -12.59 -5.45 3.06
CA VAL A 146 -12.09 -6.38 2.07
C VAL A 146 -12.62 -5.94 0.70
N MET A 147 -11.74 -5.80 -0.29
CA MET A 147 -12.12 -5.30 -1.62
C MET A 147 -11.55 -6.16 -2.72
N VAL A 148 -12.38 -6.45 -3.71
CA VAL A 148 -11.98 -7.03 -5.00
C VAL A 148 -12.33 -6.05 -6.10
N PHE A 149 -11.32 -5.64 -6.87
CA PHE A 149 -11.43 -4.49 -7.76
C PHE A 149 -10.81 -4.79 -9.14
N ASP A 150 -11.57 -4.52 -10.20
CA ASP A 150 -11.12 -4.62 -11.58
C ASP A 150 -10.11 -3.52 -11.91
N CYS A 151 -8.84 -3.89 -12.12
CA CYS A 151 -7.78 -2.92 -12.36
C CYS A 151 -7.93 -2.13 -13.67
N ARG A 152 -8.80 -2.55 -14.59
CA ARG A 152 -9.08 -1.80 -15.83
C ARG A 152 -9.70 -0.43 -15.55
N TYR A 153 -10.31 -0.22 -14.39
CA TYR A 153 -10.81 1.09 -13.96
C TYR A 153 -9.71 2.08 -13.57
N LEU A 154 -8.48 1.62 -13.31
CA LEU A 154 -7.36 2.51 -12.98
C LEU A 154 -6.65 3.04 -14.22
N ASP A 155 -6.86 2.41 -15.37
CA ASP A 155 -6.29 2.82 -16.64
C ASP A 155 -7.21 3.80 -17.36
N ASN A 156 -7.04 5.09 -17.06
CA ASN A 156 -7.73 6.19 -17.75
C ASN A 156 -7.33 6.32 -19.23
N SER A 157 -6.35 5.55 -19.72
CA SER A 157 -5.77 5.72 -21.06
C SER A 157 -6.48 4.91 -22.15
N GLN A 158 -7.23 3.85 -21.82
CA GLN A 158 -7.69 2.88 -22.85
C GLN A 158 -9.17 2.47 -22.82
N SER A 159 -9.99 2.88 -21.85
CA SER A 159 -11.38 2.39 -21.79
C SER A 159 -12.38 3.22 -22.64
N LEU A 160 -12.15 3.28 -23.97
CA LEU A 160 -13.22 3.56 -24.94
C LEU A 160 -14.08 2.33 -25.24
N VAL A 161 -13.69 1.16 -24.73
CA VAL A 161 -14.48 -0.06 -24.80
C VAL A 161 -15.29 -0.17 -23.50
N PRO A 162 -16.63 -0.05 -23.54
CA PRO A 162 -17.44 -0.30 -22.35
C PRO A 162 -17.11 -1.69 -21.83
N ILE A 163 -16.78 -1.79 -20.52
CA ILE A 163 -16.51 -3.05 -19.84
C ILE A 163 -17.82 -3.87 -19.83
N ARG A 164 -18.09 -4.59 -20.92
CA ARG A 164 -19.28 -5.42 -21.10
C ARG A 164 -19.09 -6.84 -20.59
N GLU A 165 -17.83 -7.26 -20.46
CA GLU A 165 -17.46 -8.59 -20.01
C GLU A 165 -17.49 -8.68 -18.49
N LYS A 166 -18.24 -9.65 -17.97
CA LYS A 166 -18.21 -10.01 -16.56
C LYS A 166 -16.84 -10.60 -16.25
N ILE A 167 -16.15 -10.05 -15.25
CA ILE A 167 -14.93 -10.66 -14.73
C ILE A 167 -15.30 -11.91 -13.97
N LYS A 168 -14.59 -12.99 -14.29
CA LYS A 168 -14.61 -14.22 -13.52
C LYS A 168 -13.50 -14.18 -12.48
N ILE A 169 -13.84 -14.45 -11.23
CA ILE A 169 -12.87 -14.55 -10.12
C ILE A 169 -12.67 -16.04 -9.82
N SER A 170 -11.42 -16.44 -9.55
CA SER A 170 -11.11 -17.80 -9.15
C SER A 170 -11.76 -18.18 -7.81
N ASP A 171 -12.15 -19.44 -7.66
CA ASP A 171 -12.70 -19.96 -6.39
C ASP A 171 -11.70 -19.81 -5.22
N THR A 172 -10.40 -19.83 -5.53
CA THR A 172 -9.33 -19.61 -4.53
C THR A 172 -9.37 -18.18 -3.98
N LEU A 173 -9.50 -17.17 -4.85
CA LEU A 173 -9.62 -15.79 -4.42
C LEU A 173 -10.93 -15.54 -3.66
N LEU A 174 -12.04 -16.15 -4.09
CA LEU A 174 -13.31 -16.09 -3.34
C LEU A 174 -13.17 -16.69 -1.93
N SER A 175 -12.50 -17.84 -1.81
CA SER A 175 -12.22 -18.46 -0.51
C SER A 175 -11.34 -17.57 0.37
N LEU A 176 -10.35 -16.88 -0.22
CA LEU A 176 -9.51 -15.92 0.52
C LEU A 176 -10.30 -14.70 1.00
N VAL A 177 -11.25 -14.20 0.21
CA VAL A 177 -12.16 -13.12 0.62
C VAL A 177 -13.00 -13.54 1.83
N GLU A 178 -13.54 -14.76 1.81
CA GLU A 178 -14.31 -15.31 2.93
C GLU A 178 -13.45 -15.46 4.20
N ILE A 179 -12.22 -15.95 4.06
CA ILE A 179 -11.26 -16.06 5.17
C ILE A 179 -10.94 -14.66 5.72
N ALA A 180 -10.63 -13.69 4.86
CA ALA A 180 -10.31 -12.32 5.26
C ALA A 180 -11.48 -11.67 6.03
N ALA A 181 -12.71 -11.83 5.55
CA ALA A 181 -13.90 -11.29 6.19
C ALA A 181 -14.12 -11.83 7.62
N GLN A 182 -13.65 -13.05 7.90
CA GLN A 182 -13.77 -13.70 9.21
C GLN A 182 -12.50 -13.61 10.08
N SER A 183 -11.40 -13.07 9.54
CA SER A 183 -10.10 -13.02 10.22
C SER A 183 -10.01 -11.93 11.29
N TYR A 184 -10.99 -11.03 11.34
CA TYR A 184 -11.01 -9.87 12.24
C TYR A 184 -12.06 -10.03 13.33
N ARG A 185 -11.80 -9.41 14.48
CA ARG A 185 -12.74 -9.41 15.62
C ARG A 185 -14.11 -8.83 15.23
N VAL A 186 -14.12 -7.84 14.37
CA VAL A 186 -15.33 -7.28 13.75
C VAL A 186 -15.23 -7.60 12.26
N PRO A 187 -16.23 -8.29 11.66
CA PRO A 187 -16.21 -8.60 10.24
C PRO A 187 -16.10 -7.32 9.40
N ALA A 188 -15.12 -7.29 8.51
CA ALA A 188 -14.90 -6.17 7.61
C ALA A 188 -15.97 -6.15 6.50
N PRO A 189 -16.48 -4.98 6.08
CA PRO A 189 -17.35 -4.88 4.92
C PRO A 189 -16.63 -5.35 3.65
N ILE A 190 -17.34 -6.07 2.79
CA ILE A 190 -16.80 -6.63 1.54
C ILE A 190 -17.33 -5.83 0.35
N TYR A 191 -16.43 -5.42 -0.54
CA TYR A 191 -16.77 -4.69 -1.76
C TYR A 191 -16.27 -5.41 -3.01
N TYR A 192 -17.16 -5.57 -4.00
CA TYR A 192 -16.83 -6.11 -5.31
C TYR A 192 -17.08 -5.03 -6.38
N PHE A 193 -16.00 -4.61 -7.04
CA PHE A 193 -16.04 -3.64 -8.13
C PHE A 193 -15.59 -4.31 -9.43
N LEU A 194 -16.50 -5.11 -9.99
CA LEU A 194 -16.23 -6.00 -11.13
C LEU A 194 -17.19 -5.68 -12.29
N GLY A 195 -16.67 -5.14 -13.39
CA GLY A 195 -17.44 -4.96 -14.63
C GLY A 195 -18.30 -3.69 -14.71
N GLY A 196 -18.41 -3.13 -15.93
CA GLY A 196 -18.94 -1.81 -16.30
C GLY A 196 -20.44 -1.59 -16.17
N SER A 197 -21.09 -2.27 -15.22
CA SER A 197 -22.50 -2.00 -14.91
C SER A 197 -22.62 -0.70 -14.12
N SER A 198 -22.91 0.38 -14.82
CA SER A 198 -23.34 1.69 -14.31
C SER A 198 -24.65 1.66 -13.50
N ASN A 199 -25.14 0.49 -13.06
CA ASN A 199 -26.44 0.32 -12.42
C ASN A 199 -26.37 0.05 -10.91
N ALA A 200 -25.18 0.05 -10.31
CA ALA A 200 -25.10 0.13 -8.87
C ALA A 200 -25.23 1.61 -8.49
N ASN A 201 -26.30 1.95 -7.75
CA ASN A 201 -26.52 3.22 -7.07
C ASN A 201 -25.40 3.47 -6.02
N PHE A 202 -24.14 3.56 -6.43
CA PHE A 202 -23.01 3.97 -5.60
C PHE A 202 -23.05 5.50 -5.48
N ASN A 203 -24.09 6.05 -4.87
CA ASN A 203 -24.23 7.50 -4.77
C ASN A 203 -23.23 8.14 -3.77
N GLU A 204 -22.38 7.37 -3.07
CA GLU A 204 -21.47 7.96 -2.07
C GLU A 204 -20.03 7.40 -2.03
N VAL A 205 -19.74 6.17 -2.48
CA VAL A 205 -18.40 5.56 -2.34
C VAL A 205 -17.89 5.05 -3.68
N THR A 206 -16.79 5.64 -4.17
CA THR A 206 -16.12 5.18 -5.39
C THR A 206 -14.96 4.25 -5.02
N PRO A 207 -14.63 3.25 -5.85
CA PRO A 207 -13.47 2.39 -5.59
C PRO A 207 -12.17 3.19 -5.50
N ILE A 208 -12.04 4.25 -6.30
CA ILE A 208 -10.87 5.14 -6.26
C ILE A 208 -10.79 5.89 -4.93
N SER A 209 -11.90 6.35 -4.36
CA SER A 209 -11.86 7.01 -3.04
C SER A 209 -11.43 6.04 -1.94
N LEU A 210 -11.87 4.78 -2.00
CA LEU A 210 -11.43 3.74 -1.06
C LEU A 210 -9.94 3.44 -1.22
N LEU A 211 -9.45 3.34 -2.46
CA LEU A 211 -8.04 3.12 -2.75
C LEU A 211 -7.17 4.25 -2.22
N HIS A 212 -7.57 5.52 -2.37
CA HIS A 212 -6.82 6.65 -1.82
C HIS A 212 -6.66 6.59 -0.29
N ASP A 213 -7.66 6.07 0.42
CA ASP A 213 -7.56 5.91 1.87
C ASP A 213 -6.58 4.78 2.27
N ILE A 214 -6.43 3.76 1.41
CA ILE A 214 -5.57 2.58 1.61
C ILE A 214 -4.12 2.85 1.18
N LEU A 215 -3.90 3.60 0.12
CA LEU A 215 -2.59 3.90 -0.46
C LEU A 215 -1.91 5.00 0.37
N LEU A 216 -1.45 4.62 1.57
CA LEU A 216 -0.96 5.57 2.57
C LEU A 216 0.28 6.34 2.12
N GLU A 217 1.13 5.75 1.27
CA GLU A 217 2.39 6.37 0.85
C GLU A 217 2.18 7.64 0.02
N ASP A 218 1.02 7.80 -0.63
CA ASP A 218 0.63 9.01 -1.38
C ASP A 218 0.06 10.12 -0.48
N SER A 219 -0.15 9.86 0.80
CA SER A 219 -0.91 10.76 1.68
C SER A 219 -0.01 11.75 2.41
N GLY A 220 -0.29 13.04 2.32
CA GLY A 220 0.50 14.04 3.03
C GLY A 220 0.36 14.01 4.57
N THR A 221 1.33 14.61 5.26
CA THR A 221 1.39 14.68 6.73
C THR A 221 0.87 16.01 7.30
N SER A 222 0.81 16.15 8.63
CA SER A 222 0.33 17.36 9.31
C SER A 222 1.23 18.57 9.09
N ASP A 223 2.54 18.33 9.05
CA ASP A 223 3.61 19.31 8.86
C ASP A 223 3.81 19.73 7.39
N GLY A 224 2.94 19.26 6.48
CA GLY A 224 2.87 19.73 5.10
C GLY A 224 3.73 18.94 4.12
N VAL A 225 4.31 17.81 4.53
CA VAL A 225 5.02 16.90 3.62
C VAL A 225 4.01 16.18 2.73
N SER A 226 4.35 15.99 1.45
CA SER A 226 3.42 15.52 0.42
C SER A 226 3.15 14.02 0.49
N ASP A 227 4.16 13.22 0.78
CA ASP A 227 4.16 11.76 0.62
C ASP A 227 5.26 11.10 1.46
N TYR A 228 5.29 9.76 1.43
CA TYR A 228 6.26 8.95 2.18
C TYR A 228 7.71 9.23 1.76
N HIS A 229 7.97 9.43 0.47
CA HIS A 229 9.32 9.66 -0.01
C HIS A 229 9.86 11.01 0.49
N ALA A 230 9.05 12.07 0.42
CA ALA A 230 9.38 13.37 0.96
C ALA A 230 9.52 13.33 2.50
N TRP A 231 8.67 12.55 3.19
CA TRP A 231 8.75 12.43 4.65
C TRP A 231 10.04 11.74 5.10
N THR A 232 10.42 10.63 4.45
CA THR A 232 11.69 9.95 4.76
C THR A 232 12.92 10.81 4.43
N ALA A 233 12.85 11.67 3.41
CA ALA A 233 13.93 12.61 3.11
C ALA A 233 14.12 13.61 4.26
N LYS A 234 13.01 14.21 4.72
CA LYS A 234 12.99 15.15 5.83
C LYS A 234 13.52 14.52 7.12
N ILE A 235 13.03 13.34 7.50
CA ILE A 235 13.50 12.66 8.73
C ILE A 235 15.00 12.35 8.66
N ALA A 236 15.51 11.92 7.51
CA ALA A 236 16.93 11.66 7.36
C ALA A 236 17.78 12.94 7.51
N GLU A 237 17.28 14.08 7.03
CA GLU A 237 17.92 15.38 7.21
C GLU A 237 17.91 15.81 8.69
N GLU A 238 16.77 15.73 9.38
CA GLU A 238 16.66 16.06 10.81
C GLU A 238 17.59 15.21 11.69
N VAL A 239 17.68 13.91 11.42
CA VAL A 239 18.59 13.01 12.14
C VAL A 239 20.05 13.37 11.88
N LEU A 240 20.40 13.76 10.65
CA LEU A 240 21.75 14.18 10.31
C LEU A 240 22.14 15.48 11.05
N GLU A 241 21.23 16.45 11.11
CA GLU A 241 21.44 17.70 11.85
C GLU A 241 21.67 17.45 13.36
N GLU A 242 20.94 16.52 13.96
CA GLU A 242 21.08 16.14 15.36
C GLU A 242 22.44 15.48 15.64
N ILE A 243 22.86 14.54 14.79
CA ILE A 243 24.19 13.90 14.87
C ILE A 243 25.32 14.94 14.73
N ASP A 244 25.17 15.88 13.79
CA ASP A 244 26.13 16.95 13.56
C ASP A 244 26.19 17.94 14.74
N ALA A 245 25.08 18.17 15.44
CA ALA A 245 25.04 19.00 16.64
C ALA A 245 25.77 18.31 17.82
N GLU A 246 25.51 17.02 18.05
CA GLU A 246 26.17 16.25 19.12
C GLU A 246 27.69 16.11 18.91
N SER A 247 28.14 15.99 17.65
CA SER A 247 29.57 15.94 17.33
C SER A 247 30.30 17.25 17.66
N LYS A 248 29.61 18.39 17.53
CA LYS A 248 30.16 19.72 17.86
C LYS A 248 30.21 19.97 19.36
N ASP A 249 29.23 19.46 20.12
CA ASP A 249 29.20 19.60 21.58
C ASP A 249 30.17 18.65 22.29
N SER A 250 30.44 17.46 21.72
CA SER A 250 31.46 16.52 22.24
C SER A 250 32.91 16.92 21.94
N SER A 251 33.11 17.94 21.10
CA SER A 251 34.43 18.50 20.75
C SER A 251 34.81 19.75 21.57
N ARG A 252 34.00 20.13 22.56
CA ARG A 252 34.25 21.23 23.51
C ARG A 252 34.61 20.72 24.89
#